data_AF-A0A8S1CNE0-F1
#
_entry.id   AF-A0A8S1CNE0-F1
#
_cell.length_a   1.000
_cell.length_b   1.000
_cell.length_c   1.000
_cell.angle_alpha   90.00
_cell.angle_beta   90.00
_cell.angle_gamma   90.00
#
_symmetry.space_group_name_H-M   'P 1'
#
loop_
_entity.id
_entity.type
_entity.pdbx_description
1 polymer ?
#
loop_
_entity_poly.entity_id
_entity_poly.type
_entity_poly.pdbx_seq_one_letter_code
_entity_poly.pdbx_strand_id
1 'polypeptide(L)'
;MTLYALLQKKAAQRWLKTALFSKYAMAAACALLVVVSFVIAALVFSIISTLQNEPHGLFTKLTLQTYAYAPEEHLRQNNGSKFLAHRHECTHHTCLDIYRCGHGNSLKVYIYPPRRFLDSEGIPISAQPSQEYYDLLDAIFKSKYYEPDPSKACILIPSIDTLNQNRFRPLETSVALSSLSFWDQYGENHLIFNMVPGAAPDYNTVVELALGRAIVAGAGFDTWTYQPGFDISIPLFSPFALPLPVDVSDDRPWLLISAQVNIHQEYLNQLENVAMQEPSKMLVLRSCGELAANASQRCISEDVYHYPEILRRAHFCAVVRGARLSQPALLEALSAGCIPVVVADTAIMPFQEVIDWKRVAIFLPESDLSSIFSKVESISPQRRRELHDQGRWIYEQYLSSLAKIGLTTLAIIEDRIFTHNTRNYYDWNMAPSHMASFNPLFLPITAPKSHGFTAVILTYDRIEMLFTLINKLSVVPSLTKIIVLWNNQHKSPPPPAHWPRISKPFRVIRTTSNKLSNRFVKCY
;
A
#
# COMPACT_ATOMS: atom_id res chain seq x y z
N MET A 1 -13.98 105.09 27.95
CA MET A 1 -13.52 104.19 26.85
C MET A 1 -13.05 102.80 27.32
N THR A 2 -13.35 102.35 28.55
CA THR A 2 -12.69 101.15 29.14
C THR A 2 -13.59 99.95 29.42
N LEU A 3 -14.94 100.08 29.40
CA LEU A 3 -15.84 98.94 29.65
C LEU A 3 -16.24 98.18 28.37
N TYR A 4 -16.41 98.88 27.24
CA TYR A 4 -16.86 98.31 25.97
C TYR A 4 -15.79 97.38 25.32
N ALA A 5 -14.51 97.74 25.45
CA ALA A 5 -13.39 96.94 24.95
C ALA A 5 -13.19 95.63 25.74
N LEU A 6 -13.55 95.60 27.02
CA LEU A 6 -13.43 94.41 27.87
C LEU A 6 -14.53 93.37 27.56
N LEU A 7 -15.74 93.84 27.23
CA LEU A 7 -16.86 92.99 26.85
C LEU A 7 -16.66 92.34 25.46
N GLN A 8 -16.11 93.07 24.49
CA GLN A 8 -15.78 92.49 23.18
C GLN A 8 -14.66 91.44 23.25
N LYS A 9 -13.61 91.65 24.08
CA LYS A 9 -12.56 90.64 24.29
C LYS A 9 -13.09 89.35 24.92
N LYS A 10 -13.98 89.46 25.92
CA LYS A 10 -14.62 88.28 26.55
C LYS A 10 -15.56 87.54 25.60
N ALA A 11 -16.31 88.25 24.75
CA ALA A 11 -17.18 87.63 23.74
C ALA A 11 -16.38 86.91 22.65
N ALA A 12 -15.29 87.52 22.14
CA ALA A 12 -14.42 86.92 21.13
C ALA A 12 -13.68 85.68 21.65
N GLN A 13 -13.20 85.68 22.90
CA GLN A 13 -12.60 84.50 23.53
C GLN A 13 -13.62 83.36 23.75
N ARG A 14 -14.88 83.69 24.05
CA ARG A 14 -15.95 82.68 24.19
C ARG A 14 -16.30 82.04 22.83
N TRP A 15 -16.34 82.84 21.77
CA TRP A 15 -16.56 82.39 20.39
C TRP A 15 -15.41 81.54 19.84
N LEU A 16 -14.15 81.90 20.13
CA LEU A 16 -12.99 81.08 19.74
C LEU A 16 -13.02 79.71 20.43
N LYS A 17 -13.39 79.66 21.72
CA LYS A 17 -13.48 78.40 22.47
C LYS A 17 -14.60 77.49 21.96
N THR A 18 -15.77 78.02 21.60
CA THR A 18 -16.85 77.21 21.01
C THR A 18 -16.53 76.74 19.59
N ALA A 19 -15.88 77.56 18.77
CA ALA A 19 -15.45 77.18 17.42
C ALA A 19 -14.34 76.10 17.42
N LEU A 20 -13.39 76.18 18.37
CA LEU A 20 -12.37 75.13 18.57
C LEU A 20 -13.01 73.83 19.06
N PHE A 21 -13.94 73.89 20.02
CA PHE A 21 -14.64 72.69 20.53
C PHE A 21 -15.44 71.97 19.43
N SER A 22 -16.07 72.71 18.52
CA SER A 22 -16.79 72.16 17.36
C SER A 22 -15.86 71.46 16.37
N LYS A 23 -14.67 72.00 16.09
CA LYS A 23 -13.68 71.36 15.21
C LYS A 23 -13.11 70.07 15.81
N TYR A 24 -12.81 70.06 17.11
CA TYR A 24 -12.35 68.85 17.80
C TYR A 24 -13.44 67.78 17.89
N ALA A 25 -14.70 68.17 18.10
CA ALA A 25 -15.84 67.25 18.11
C ALA A 25 -16.06 66.59 16.73
N MET A 26 -15.96 67.37 15.64
CA MET A 26 -16.03 66.85 14.27
C MET A 26 -14.86 65.91 13.94
N ALA A 27 -13.64 66.27 14.33
CA ALA A 27 -12.46 65.42 14.13
C ALA A 27 -12.56 64.11 14.93
N ALA A 28 -13.05 64.17 16.17
CA ALA A 28 -13.28 62.98 17.00
C ALA A 28 -14.37 62.08 16.40
N ALA A 29 -15.47 62.65 15.87
CA ALA A 29 -16.53 61.89 15.21
C ALA A 29 -16.03 61.20 13.92
N CYS A 30 -15.23 61.88 13.10
CA CYS A 30 -14.60 61.27 11.93
C CYS A 30 -13.62 60.16 12.31
N ALA A 31 -12.81 60.34 13.35
CA ALA A 31 -11.91 59.29 13.85
C ALA A 31 -12.69 58.07 14.35
N LEU A 32 -13.81 58.29 15.05
CA LEU A 32 -14.70 57.21 15.51
C LEU A 32 -15.32 56.44 14.33
N LEU A 33 -15.76 57.14 13.28
CA LEU A 33 -16.30 56.50 12.08
C LEU A 33 -15.26 55.67 11.33
N VAL A 34 -14.00 56.13 11.26
CA VAL A 34 -12.89 55.36 10.66
C VAL A 34 -12.59 54.11 11.48
N VAL A 35 -12.56 54.22 12.81
CA VAL A 35 -12.35 53.06 13.70
C VAL A 35 -13.50 52.06 13.58
N VAL A 36 -14.76 52.53 13.57
CA VAL A 36 -15.93 51.65 13.39
C VAL A 36 -15.89 50.97 12.01
N SER A 37 -15.54 51.69 10.95
CA SER A 37 -15.39 51.11 9.61
C SER A 37 -14.30 50.04 9.57
N PHE A 38 -13.17 50.26 10.24
CA PHE A 38 -12.08 49.28 10.31
C PHE A 38 -12.48 48.04 11.11
N VAL A 39 -13.21 48.20 12.22
CA VAL A 39 -13.75 47.09 13.02
C VAL A 39 -14.78 46.28 12.24
N ILE A 40 -15.67 46.95 11.49
CA ILE A 40 -16.63 46.28 10.61
C ILE A 40 -15.89 45.52 9.50
N ALA A 41 -14.90 46.14 8.86
CA ALA A 41 -14.10 45.47 7.82
C ALA A 41 -13.34 44.25 8.37
N ALA A 42 -12.79 44.34 9.59
CA ALA A 42 -12.12 43.23 10.25
C ALA A 42 -13.10 42.10 10.63
N LEU A 43 -14.31 42.44 11.09
CA LEU A 43 -15.38 41.47 11.35
C LEU A 43 -15.85 40.79 10.07
N VAL A 44 -16.08 41.55 9.00
CA VAL A 44 -16.46 41.00 7.69
C VAL A 44 -15.34 40.12 7.14
N PHE A 45 -14.07 40.53 7.26
CA PHE A 45 -12.93 39.71 6.86
C PHE A 45 -12.84 38.43 7.68
N SER A 46 -13.05 38.50 9.01
CA SER A 46 -13.08 37.33 9.89
C SER A 46 -14.25 36.38 9.59
N ILE A 47 -15.41 36.91 9.19
CA ILE A 47 -16.59 36.14 8.79
C ILE A 47 -16.36 35.50 7.42
N ILE A 48 -15.79 36.24 6.45
CA ILE A 48 -15.43 35.69 5.14
C ILE A 48 -14.34 34.63 5.27
N SER A 49 -13.34 34.82 6.13
CA SER A 49 -12.30 33.82 6.38
C SER A 49 -12.85 32.56 7.07
N THR A 50 -13.87 32.69 7.92
CA THR A 50 -14.56 31.53 8.51
C THR A 50 -15.54 30.87 7.55
N LEU A 51 -16.13 31.61 6.60
CA LEU A 51 -16.97 31.07 5.53
C LEU A 51 -16.16 30.45 4.38
N GLN A 52 -14.92 30.88 4.16
CA GLN A 52 -13.97 30.29 3.20
C GLN A 52 -13.20 29.10 3.77
N ASN A 53 -13.21 28.91 5.10
CA ASN A 53 -12.90 27.61 5.66
C ASN A 53 -14.04 26.65 5.30
N GLU A 54 -13.94 26.05 4.11
CA GLU A 54 -14.59 24.78 3.81
C GLU A 54 -14.54 23.92 5.08
N PRO A 55 -15.68 23.38 5.56
CA PRO A 55 -15.68 22.58 6.76
C PRO A 55 -14.63 21.48 6.56
N HIS A 56 -13.59 21.46 7.39
CA HIS A 56 -12.52 20.47 7.31
C HIS A 56 -13.16 19.10 7.13
N GLY A 57 -12.98 18.56 5.92
CA GLY A 57 -13.88 17.57 5.36
C GLY A 57 -13.92 16.32 6.22
N LEU A 58 -14.94 16.20 7.07
CA LEU A 58 -15.28 14.95 7.70
C LEU A 58 -15.58 13.97 6.57
N PHE A 59 -14.87 12.85 6.49
CA PHE A 59 -15.16 11.81 5.51
C PHE A 59 -16.66 11.50 5.56
N THR A 60 -17.35 11.84 4.48
CA THR A 60 -18.74 11.48 4.31
C THR A 60 -18.75 10.09 3.73
N LYS A 61 -19.36 9.15 4.44
CA LYS A 61 -19.39 7.73 4.08
C LYS A 61 -19.79 7.55 2.61
N LEU A 62 -18.89 7.00 1.80
CA LEU A 62 -19.05 6.80 0.35
C LEU A 62 -20.08 5.71 0.02
N THR A 63 -21.37 5.98 0.05
CA THR A 63 -22.38 5.09 -0.55
C THR A 63 -22.63 5.44 -2.02
N LEU A 64 -23.16 4.48 -2.81
CA LEU A 64 -23.65 4.73 -4.18
C LEU A 64 -24.61 5.93 -4.25
N GLN A 65 -25.45 6.10 -3.22
CA GLN A 65 -26.35 7.25 -3.10
C GLN A 65 -25.58 8.54 -2.82
N THR A 66 -24.65 8.56 -1.86
CA THR A 66 -23.87 9.77 -1.56
C THR A 66 -22.94 10.17 -2.70
N TYR A 67 -22.43 9.22 -3.49
CA TYR A 67 -21.61 9.52 -4.67
C TYR A 67 -22.43 10.21 -5.76
N ALA A 68 -23.68 9.80 -5.98
CA ALA A 68 -24.55 10.45 -6.96
C ALA A 68 -24.75 11.95 -6.67
N TYR A 69 -24.76 12.33 -5.39
CA TYR A 69 -24.86 13.71 -4.91
C TYR A 69 -23.50 14.37 -4.61
N ALA A 70 -22.38 13.69 -4.89
CA ALA A 70 -21.06 14.26 -4.67
C ALA A 70 -20.82 15.44 -5.63
N PRO A 71 -20.08 16.47 -5.18
CA PRO A 71 -19.82 17.65 -6.01
C PRO A 71 -19.07 17.25 -7.28
N GLU A 72 -19.45 17.90 -8.38
CA GLU A 72 -18.84 17.70 -9.69
C GLU A 72 -17.61 18.60 -9.83
N GLU A 73 -16.52 18.04 -10.34
CA GLU A 73 -15.29 18.75 -10.64
C GLU A 73 -14.96 18.56 -12.13
N HIS A 74 -15.00 19.65 -12.88
CA HIS A 74 -14.64 19.65 -14.29
C HIS A 74 -13.14 19.82 -14.45
N LEU A 75 -12.51 18.80 -15.03
CA LEU A 75 -11.09 18.82 -15.34
C LEU A 75 -10.84 19.85 -16.45
N ARG A 76 -9.93 20.80 -16.18
CA ARG A 76 -9.48 21.75 -17.20
C ARG A 76 -8.56 21.02 -18.18
N GLN A 77 -8.69 21.30 -19.48
CA GLN A 77 -7.73 20.83 -20.47
C GLN A 77 -6.34 21.37 -20.13
N ASN A 78 -5.47 20.50 -19.61
CA ASN A 78 -4.10 20.87 -19.30
C ASN A 78 -3.22 20.71 -20.55
N ASN A 79 -3.00 21.82 -21.26
CA ASN A 79 -2.03 21.93 -22.36
C ASN A 79 -0.57 21.97 -21.84
N GLY A 80 -0.15 21.00 -21.01
CA GLY A 80 1.27 20.82 -20.69
C GLY A 80 1.67 20.60 -19.23
N SER A 81 0.86 19.94 -18.39
CA SER A 81 1.41 19.37 -17.16
C SER A 81 2.38 18.25 -17.53
N LYS A 82 3.68 18.41 -17.20
CA LYS A 82 4.67 17.32 -17.29
C LYS A 82 4.21 16.19 -16.38
N PHE A 83 3.55 15.20 -16.97
CA PHE A 83 3.19 13.96 -16.29
C PHE A 83 4.49 13.31 -15.80
N LEU A 84 4.66 13.21 -14.49
CA LEU A 84 5.73 12.40 -13.94
C LEU A 84 5.29 10.95 -14.06
N ALA A 85 5.89 10.26 -15.03
CA ALA A 85 5.76 8.82 -15.14
C ALA A 85 6.08 8.17 -13.77
N HIS A 86 5.39 7.06 -13.48
CA HIS A 86 5.68 6.28 -12.31
C HIS A 86 7.16 5.90 -12.27
N ARG A 87 7.85 6.18 -11.15
CA ARG A 87 9.31 6.11 -11.08
C ARG A 87 9.78 4.76 -10.56
N HIS A 88 10.60 4.04 -11.33
CA HIS A 88 11.07 2.67 -11.04
C HIS A 88 12.22 2.53 -10.03
N GLU A 89 12.44 3.52 -9.15
CA GLU A 89 13.55 3.52 -8.18
C GLU A 89 13.13 4.00 -6.78
N CYS A 90 11.84 3.93 -6.46
CA CYS A 90 11.36 4.36 -5.16
C CYS A 90 11.64 3.31 -4.10
N THR A 91 12.08 3.80 -2.94
CA THR A 91 12.14 3.05 -1.68
C THR A 91 11.36 3.83 -0.64
N HIS A 92 10.97 3.15 0.44
CA HIS A 92 10.34 3.79 1.60
C HIS A 92 11.10 5.02 2.12
N HIS A 93 12.42 5.11 1.93
CA HIS A 93 13.22 6.23 2.42
C HIS A 93 13.45 7.36 1.40
N THR A 94 13.08 7.16 0.13
CA THR A 94 13.40 8.09 -0.97
C THR A 94 12.17 8.74 -1.61
N CYS A 95 11.02 8.08 -1.54
CA CYS A 95 9.78 8.55 -2.15
C CYS A 95 8.61 8.72 -1.18
N LEU A 96 8.80 8.39 0.10
CA LEU A 96 7.85 8.71 1.16
C LEU A 96 8.40 9.84 2.02
N ASP A 97 7.61 10.89 2.22
CA ASP A 97 7.90 11.92 3.21
C ASP A 97 7.54 11.40 4.61
N ILE A 98 8.55 10.90 5.30
CA ILE A 98 8.43 10.38 6.67
C ILE A 98 8.04 11.48 7.68
N TYR A 99 8.30 12.76 7.38
CA TYR A 99 8.04 13.85 8.33
C TYR A 99 6.54 14.09 8.53
N ARG A 100 5.70 13.76 7.53
CA ARG A 100 4.23 13.77 7.69
C ARG A 100 3.75 12.75 8.73
N CYS A 101 4.53 11.72 8.97
CA CYS A 101 4.18 10.60 9.84
C CYS A 101 4.59 10.80 11.31
N GLY A 102 5.12 11.99 11.66
CA GLY A 102 5.59 12.30 13.01
C GLY A 102 4.50 12.60 14.06
N HIS A 103 3.23 12.59 13.68
CA HIS A 103 2.10 12.95 14.55
C HIS A 103 1.61 11.78 15.44
N GLY A 104 2.53 11.10 16.13
CA GLY A 104 2.25 10.02 17.08
C GLY A 104 3.06 8.75 16.85
N ASN A 105 2.68 7.66 17.53
CA ASN A 105 3.36 6.36 17.47
C ASN A 105 2.59 5.31 16.65
N SER A 106 1.64 5.75 15.81
CA SER A 106 0.78 4.88 15.01
C SER A 106 0.50 5.52 13.67
N LEU A 107 0.26 4.70 12.63
CA LEU A 107 -0.07 5.19 11.31
C LEU A 107 -1.42 5.92 11.32
N LYS A 108 -1.48 7.07 10.63
CA LYS A 108 -2.70 7.85 10.41
C LYS A 108 -2.95 8.07 8.92
N VAL A 109 -4.20 7.91 8.52
CA VAL A 109 -4.63 7.84 7.12
C VAL A 109 -5.81 8.77 6.90
N TYR A 110 -5.65 9.68 5.96
CA TYR A 110 -6.71 10.55 5.47
C TYR A 110 -7.34 9.95 4.22
N ILE A 111 -8.67 10.02 4.13
CA ILE A 111 -9.41 9.64 2.92
C ILE A 111 -10.02 10.91 2.34
N TYR A 112 -9.75 11.16 1.06
CA TYR A 112 -10.33 12.32 0.37
C TYR A 112 -11.87 12.24 0.37
N PRO A 113 -12.56 13.39 0.41
CA PRO A 113 -14.01 13.41 0.26
C PRO A 113 -14.41 13.00 -1.17
N PRO A 114 -15.56 12.32 -1.33
CA PRO A 114 -16.04 11.90 -2.65
C PRO A 114 -16.25 13.08 -3.59
N ARG A 115 -15.80 12.93 -4.85
CA ARG A 115 -16.01 13.88 -5.94
C ARG A 115 -16.31 13.14 -7.25
N ARG A 116 -17.13 13.76 -8.09
CA ARG A 116 -17.42 13.28 -9.44
C ARG A 116 -16.58 14.06 -10.44
N PHE A 117 -15.59 13.41 -11.04
CA PHE A 117 -14.72 14.05 -12.02
C PHE A 117 -15.27 13.88 -13.43
N LEU A 118 -15.41 15.00 -14.12
CA LEU A 118 -15.89 15.09 -15.49
C LEU A 118 -14.78 15.71 -16.35
N ASP A 119 -14.61 15.23 -17.58
CA ASP A 119 -13.70 15.88 -18.52
C ASP A 119 -14.28 17.21 -19.08
N SER A 120 -13.57 17.81 -20.04
CA SER A 120 -13.98 19.06 -20.67
C SER A 120 -15.30 18.98 -21.42
N GLU A 121 -15.74 17.78 -21.79
CA GLU A 121 -16.99 17.52 -22.51
C GLU A 121 -18.12 17.10 -21.55
N GLY A 122 -17.86 17.05 -20.24
CA GLY A 122 -18.83 16.63 -19.24
C GLY A 122 -18.97 15.11 -19.12
N ILE A 123 -18.04 14.34 -19.70
CA ILE A 123 -18.06 12.88 -19.65
C ILE A 123 -17.34 12.41 -18.38
N PRO A 124 -17.92 11.51 -17.58
CA PRO A 124 -17.26 10.93 -16.41
C PRO A 124 -15.93 10.25 -16.78
N ILE A 125 -14.90 10.43 -15.95
CA ILE A 125 -13.59 9.80 -16.19
C ILE A 125 -13.55 8.33 -15.73
N SER A 126 -14.46 7.97 -14.82
CA SER A 126 -14.60 6.63 -14.25
C SER A 126 -16.08 6.28 -14.14
N ALA A 127 -16.34 4.97 -14.09
CA ALA A 127 -17.65 4.48 -13.67
C ALA A 127 -17.97 4.92 -12.23
N GLN A 128 -19.22 4.68 -11.80
CA GLN A 128 -19.57 4.77 -10.38
C GLN A 128 -18.64 3.85 -9.55
N PRO A 129 -18.26 4.28 -8.33
CA PRO A 129 -17.43 3.48 -7.44
C PRO A 129 -18.00 2.08 -7.25
N SER A 130 -17.13 1.09 -7.32
CA SER A 130 -17.46 -0.31 -7.06
C SER A 130 -17.81 -0.54 -5.59
N GLN A 131 -18.60 -1.59 -5.32
CA GLN A 131 -18.87 -2.02 -3.95
C GLN A 131 -17.56 -2.40 -3.25
N GLU A 132 -16.64 -3.00 -4.01
CA GLU A 132 -15.34 -3.42 -3.53
C GLU A 132 -14.50 -2.25 -3.05
N TYR A 133 -14.46 -1.15 -3.80
CA TYR A 133 -13.72 0.04 -3.38
C TYR A 133 -14.34 0.70 -2.16
N TYR A 134 -15.67 0.72 -2.08
CA TYR A 134 -16.35 1.19 -0.90
C TYR A 134 -16.05 0.34 0.34
N ASP A 135 -16.14 -1.00 0.27
CA ASP A 135 -15.89 -1.89 1.41
C ASP A 135 -14.45 -1.72 1.93
N LEU A 136 -13.50 -1.47 1.02
CA LEU A 136 -12.12 -1.13 1.35
C LEU A 136 -12.03 0.20 2.13
N LEU A 137 -12.62 1.29 1.61
CA LEU A 137 -12.57 2.61 2.25
C LEU A 137 -13.34 2.64 3.58
N ASP A 138 -14.50 1.98 3.66
CA ASP A 138 -15.32 1.88 4.87
C ASP A 138 -14.58 1.13 5.99
N ALA A 139 -13.84 0.07 5.63
CA ALA A 139 -12.99 -0.63 6.57
C ALA A 139 -11.86 0.25 7.12
N ILE A 140 -11.21 1.05 6.27
CA ILE A 140 -10.15 1.98 6.68
C ILE A 140 -10.74 3.08 7.57
N PHE A 141 -11.86 3.67 7.16
CA PHE A 141 -12.56 4.72 7.91
C PHE A 141 -12.95 4.28 9.33
N LYS A 142 -13.42 3.04 9.49
CA LYS A 142 -13.81 2.46 10.79
C LYS A 142 -12.63 2.00 11.64
N SER A 143 -11.41 2.01 11.10
CA SER A 143 -10.23 1.47 11.77
C SER A 143 -9.52 2.50 12.66
N LYS A 144 -8.53 2.02 13.44
CA LYS A 144 -7.62 2.87 14.24
C LYS A 144 -6.79 3.85 13.39
N TYR A 145 -6.66 3.58 12.09
CA TYR A 145 -5.81 4.34 11.18
C TYR A 145 -6.45 5.64 10.71
N TYR A 146 -7.78 5.74 10.69
CA TYR A 146 -8.44 6.91 10.14
C TYR A 146 -8.09 8.20 10.92
N GLU A 147 -7.84 9.27 10.17
CA GLU A 147 -7.62 10.62 10.67
C GLU A 147 -8.36 11.62 9.76
N PRO A 148 -9.34 12.38 10.28
CA PRO A 148 -10.08 13.37 9.50
C PRO A 148 -9.23 14.61 9.13
N ASP A 149 -8.16 14.91 9.87
CA ASP A 149 -7.29 16.06 9.60
C ASP A 149 -6.14 15.67 8.66
N PRO A 150 -6.11 16.13 7.39
CA PRO A 150 -5.08 15.77 6.43
C PRO A 150 -3.68 16.25 6.83
N SER A 151 -3.56 17.24 7.72
CA SER A 151 -2.27 17.70 8.24
C SER A 151 -1.64 16.75 9.26
N LYS A 152 -2.47 15.92 9.92
CA LYS A 152 -2.04 14.91 10.91
C LYS A 152 -1.92 13.51 10.30
N ALA A 153 -2.40 13.32 9.08
CA ALA A 153 -2.31 12.07 8.36
C ALA A 153 -0.93 11.88 7.73
N CYS A 154 -0.41 10.67 7.88
CA CYS A 154 0.82 10.21 7.24
C CYS A 154 0.54 9.80 5.78
N ILE A 155 -0.53 9.05 5.52
CA ILE A 155 -0.89 8.53 4.20
C ILE A 155 -2.23 9.14 3.76
N LEU A 156 -2.37 9.41 2.45
CA LEU A 156 -3.60 9.93 1.87
C LEU A 156 -4.14 8.98 0.81
N ILE A 157 -5.43 8.69 0.86
CA ILE A 157 -6.11 7.77 -0.06
C ILE A 157 -7.17 8.54 -0.84
N PRO A 158 -7.02 8.67 -2.18
CA PRO A 158 -8.02 9.28 -3.04
C PRO A 158 -9.38 8.58 -2.94
N SER A 159 -10.48 9.30 -3.13
CA SER A 159 -11.82 8.69 -3.25
C SER A 159 -12.15 8.20 -4.66
N ILE A 160 -11.17 8.19 -5.56
CA ILE A 160 -11.32 7.76 -6.96
C ILE A 160 -11.11 6.23 -7.00
N ASP A 161 -12.09 5.50 -7.53
CA ASP A 161 -11.98 4.04 -7.65
C ASP A 161 -10.98 3.65 -8.73
N THR A 162 -9.79 3.22 -8.29
CA THR A 162 -8.71 2.74 -9.14
C THR A 162 -8.53 1.22 -9.08
N LEU A 163 -9.45 0.45 -8.49
CA LEU A 163 -9.25 -0.99 -8.29
C LEU A 163 -9.13 -1.76 -9.61
N ASN A 164 -9.84 -1.32 -10.65
CA ASN A 164 -9.86 -1.99 -11.94
C ASN A 164 -9.64 -1.00 -13.08
N GLN A 165 -8.50 -1.12 -13.77
CA GLN A 165 -8.13 -0.22 -14.87
C GLN A 165 -9.14 -0.22 -16.01
N ASN A 166 -9.89 -1.30 -16.21
CA ASN A 166 -10.91 -1.37 -17.25
C ASN A 166 -12.16 -0.50 -16.95
N ARG A 167 -12.24 0.14 -15.78
CA ARG A 167 -13.39 0.96 -15.34
C ARG A 167 -13.13 2.47 -15.33
N PHE A 168 -11.94 2.91 -15.73
CA PHE A 168 -11.59 4.33 -15.79
C PHE A 168 -10.69 4.64 -16.98
N ARG A 169 -10.62 5.91 -17.37
CA ARG A 169 -9.73 6.39 -18.45
C ARG A 169 -8.39 6.86 -17.87
N PRO A 170 -7.26 6.17 -18.13
CA PRO A 170 -6.03 6.39 -17.36
C PRO A 170 -5.45 7.81 -17.43
N LEU A 171 -5.53 8.47 -18.59
CA LEU A 171 -4.99 9.81 -18.77
C LEU A 171 -5.80 10.83 -17.94
N GLU A 172 -7.12 10.81 -18.05
CA GLU A 172 -8.03 11.70 -17.35
C GLU A 172 -8.05 11.43 -15.85
N THR A 173 -7.97 10.15 -15.44
CA THR A 173 -7.79 9.76 -14.03
C THR A 173 -6.48 10.27 -13.46
N SER A 174 -5.40 10.26 -14.24
CA SER A 174 -4.13 10.85 -13.82
C SER A 174 -4.24 12.37 -13.59
N VAL A 175 -4.99 13.06 -14.47
CA VAL A 175 -5.26 14.50 -14.31
C VAL A 175 -6.10 14.75 -13.05
N ALA A 176 -7.15 13.97 -12.81
CA ALA A 176 -7.99 14.09 -11.62
C ALA A 176 -7.22 13.84 -10.32
N LEU A 177 -6.33 12.84 -10.29
CA LEU A 177 -5.46 12.62 -9.13
C LEU A 177 -4.57 13.84 -8.87
N SER A 178 -3.99 14.42 -9.91
CA SER A 178 -3.16 15.62 -9.79
C SER A 178 -3.92 16.90 -9.42
N SER A 179 -5.25 16.94 -9.56
CA SER A 179 -6.07 18.10 -9.16
C SER A 179 -6.50 18.05 -7.70
N LEU A 180 -6.25 16.94 -7.00
CA LEU A 180 -6.59 16.78 -5.59
C LEU A 180 -5.81 17.76 -4.71
N SER A 181 -6.48 18.37 -3.73
CA SER A 181 -5.96 19.49 -2.94
C SER A 181 -4.65 19.24 -2.19
N PHE A 182 -4.39 18.00 -1.77
CA PHE A 182 -3.16 17.61 -1.08
C PHE A 182 -2.22 16.73 -1.92
N TRP A 183 -2.54 16.55 -3.21
CA TRP A 183 -1.65 15.89 -4.15
C TRP A 183 -0.55 16.88 -4.53
N ASP A 184 0.64 16.66 -4.01
CA ASP A 184 1.78 17.49 -4.34
C ASP A 184 2.27 17.20 -5.77
N GLN A 185 3.25 17.96 -6.25
CA GLN A 185 3.78 17.76 -7.60
C GLN A 185 4.36 16.34 -7.85
N TYR A 186 4.61 15.56 -6.79
CA TYR A 186 5.24 14.25 -6.87
C TYR A 186 4.32 13.08 -6.49
N GLY A 187 3.15 13.30 -5.89
CA GLY A 187 2.28 12.23 -5.37
C GLY A 187 2.80 11.58 -4.08
N GLU A 188 3.67 12.23 -3.31
CA GLU A 188 4.24 11.64 -2.10
C GLU A 188 3.17 11.32 -1.05
N ASN A 189 3.36 10.22 -0.32
CA ASN A 189 2.46 9.74 0.73
C ASN A 189 1.04 9.36 0.27
N HIS A 190 0.78 9.34 -1.04
CA HIS A 190 -0.47 8.83 -1.57
C HIS A 190 -0.41 7.31 -1.69
N LEU A 191 -1.51 6.65 -1.36
CA LEU A 191 -1.66 5.21 -1.49
C LEU A 191 -2.78 4.91 -2.49
N ILE A 192 -2.42 4.21 -3.57
CA ILE A 192 -3.33 3.82 -4.65
C ILE A 192 -3.54 2.32 -4.59
N PHE A 193 -4.81 1.90 -4.52
CA PHE A 193 -5.18 0.49 -4.61
C PHE A 193 -5.54 0.13 -6.05
N ASN A 194 -4.94 -0.94 -6.56
CA ASN A 194 -5.26 -1.49 -7.87
C ASN A 194 -5.15 -3.02 -7.85
N MET A 195 -6.24 -3.72 -8.20
CA MET A 195 -6.27 -5.18 -8.23
C MET A 195 -6.25 -5.75 -9.66
N VAL A 196 -6.64 -4.94 -10.65
CA VAL A 196 -6.66 -5.32 -12.06
C VAL A 196 -5.88 -4.27 -12.86
N PRO A 197 -4.56 -4.42 -12.96
CA PRO A 197 -3.74 -3.54 -13.78
C PRO A 197 -3.78 -3.95 -15.25
N GLY A 198 -3.44 -3.00 -16.11
CA GLY A 198 -3.27 -3.20 -17.54
C GLY A 198 -4.56 -3.50 -18.29
N ALA A 199 -4.56 -3.16 -19.57
CA ALA A 199 -5.59 -3.54 -20.52
C ALA A 199 -4.97 -4.31 -21.70
N ALA A 200 -5.81 -4.95 -22.50
CA ALA A 200 -5.35 -5.52 -23.76
C ALA A 200 -4.79 -4.40 -24.65
N PRO A 201 -3.71 -4.64 -25.41
CA PRO A 201 -3.06 -5.94 -25.62
C PRO A 201 -1.93 -6.27 -24.62
N ASP A 202 -1.37 -5.28 -23.93
CA ASP A 202 -0.09 -5.42 -23.22
C ASP A 202 -0.22 -6.03 -21.82
N TYR A 203 -1.37 -5.87 -21.16
CA TYR A 203 -1.62 -6.37 -19.80
C TYR A 203 -0.51 -6.03 -18.79
N ASN A 204 -0.09 -4.75 -18.77
CA ASN A 204 0.91 -4.25 -17.84
C ASN A 204 0.66 -4.68 -16.38
N THR A 205 1.74 -5.00 -15.67
CA THR A 205 1.72 -5.54 -14.30
C THR A 205 1.61 -4.47 -13.22
N VAL A 206 1.50 -3.21 -13.63
CA VAL A 206 1.24 -2.02 -12.80
C VAL A 206 0.19 -1.18 -13.49
N VAL A 207 -0.63 -0.48 -12.71
CA VAL A 207 -1.66 0.42 -13.21
C VAL A 207 -1.05 1.57 -14.02
N GLU A 208 -1.64 1.88 -15.18
CA GLU A 208 -1.13 2.87 -16.14
C GLU A 208 -1.51 4.31 -15.76
N LEU A 209 -1.22 4.71 -14.53
CA LEU A 209 -1.49 6.07 -14.02
C LEU A 209 -0.18 6.85 -13.85
N ALA A 210 -0.22 8.16 -14.06
CA ALA A 210 0.89 9.06 -13.75
C ALA A 210 0.96 9.33 -12.24
N LEU A 211 1.47 8.34 -11.50
CA LEU A 211 1.45 8.32 -10.04
C LEU A 211 2.65 9.02 -9.37
N GLY A 212 3.69 9.37 -10.12
CA GLY A 212 4.94 9.91 -9.57
C GLY A 212 5.54 8.98 -8.50
N ARG A 213 5.45 9.41 -7.23
CA ARG A 213 5.95 8.80 -6.00
C ARG A 213 4.83 8.28 -5.09
N ALA A 214 3.62 8.09 -5.60
CA ALA A 214 2.58 7.40 -4.84
C ALA A 214 2.91 5.91 -4.69
N ILE A 215 2.56 5.34 -3.53
CA ILE A 215 2.68 3.92 -3.25
C ILE A 215 1.55 3.19 -3.99
N VAL A 216 1.88 2.09 -4.67
CA VAL A 216 0.89 1.20 -5.28
C VAL A 216 0.69 -0.03 -4.41
N ALA A 217 -0.50 -0.17 -3.84
CA ALA A 217 -1.02 -1.44 -3.34
C ALA A 217 -1.65 -2.18 -4.53
N GLY A 218 -0.83 -2.97 -5.22
CA GLY A 218 -1.11 -3.54 -6.53
C GLY A 218 -1.21 -5.07 -6.51
N ALA A 219 -2.12 -5.65 -7.29
CA ALA A 219 -2.12 -7.08 -7.56
C ALA A 219 -1.48 -7.37 -8.93
N GLY A 220 -0.75 -8.48 -9.04
CA GLY A 220 -0.26 -8.97 -10.33
C GLY A 220 1.07 -8.36 -10.77
N PHE A 221 1.82 -7.78 -9.82
CA PHE A 221 3.19 -7.38 -10.06
C PHE A 221 4.05 -8.55 -10.54
N ASP A 222 5.01 -8.23 -11.39
CA ASP A 222 6.13 -9.11 -11.70
C ASP A 222 7.42 -8.67 -11.01
N THR A 223 8.47 -9.49 -11.10
CA THR A 223 9.80 -9.19 -10.54
C THR A 223 10.50 -7.96 -11.12
N TRP A 224 10.07 -7.45 -12.27
CA TRP A 224 10.64 -6.29 -12.96
C TRP A 224 9.97 -4.98 -12.57
N THR A 225 8.66 -5.02 -12.34
CA THR A 225 7.86 -3.83 -12.04
C THR A 225 7.62 -3.62 -10.56
N TYR A 226 7.63 -4.68 -9.76
CA TYR A 226 7.48 -4.59 -8.31
C TYR A 226 8.63 -3.80 -7.69
N GLN A 227 8.31 -2.83 -6.83
CA GLN A 227 9.29 -2.05 -6.08
C GLN A 227 9.39 -2.55 -4.64
N PRO A 228 10.38 -3.40 -4.30
CA PRO A 228 10.42 -4.06 -3.00
C PRO A 228 10.62 -3.05 -1.87
N GLY A 229 9.78 -3.15 -0.84
CA GLY A 229 9.81 -2.24 0.31
C GLY A 229 9.24 -0.85 0.02
N PHE A 230 8.67 -0.61 -1.16
CA PHE A 230 7.91 0.61 -1.47
C PHE A 230 6.47 0.26 -1.83
N ASP A 231 6.26 -0.45 -2.94
CA ASP A 231 4.95 -0.98 -3.30
C ASP A 231 4.54 -2.16 -2.42
N ILE A 232 3.25 -2.47 -2.42
CA ILE A 232 2.67 -3.55 -1.63
C ILE A 232 1.92 -4.48 -2.56
N SER A 233 2.41 -5.72 -2.68
CA SER A 233 1.67 -6.74 -3.41
C SER A 233 0.41 -7.12 -2.64
N ILE A 234 -0.77 -7.00 -3.25
CA ILE A 234 -2.08 -7.36 -2.69
C ILE A 234 -2.72 -8.45 -3.56
N PRO A 235 -3.71 -9.23 -3.06
CA PRO A 235 -4.37 -10.21 -3.90
C PRO A 235 -5.42 -9.55 -4.81
N LEU A 236 -5.75 -10.21 -5.92
CA LEU A 236 -6.96 -9.88 -6.69
C LEU A 236 -8.16 -10.49 -5.96
N PHE A 237 -8.98 -9.64 -5.35
CA PHE A 237 -10.17 -10.06 -4.61
C PHE A 237 -11.14 -10.84 -5.50
N SER A 238 -11.70 -11.93 -4.97
CA SER A 238 -12.77 -12.68 -5.62
C SER A 238 -14.03 -12.66 -4.74
N PRO A 239 -15.19 -12.23 -5.27
CA PRO A 239 -16.46 -12.35 -4.56
C PRO A 239 -16.92 -13.80 -4.40
N PHE A 240 -16.33 -14.74 -5.15
CA PHE A 240 -16.59 -16.17 -5.01
C PHE A 240 -15.75 -16.82 -3.91
N ALA A 241 -14.65 -16.17 -3.49
CA ALA A 241 -13.88 -16.57 -2.33
C ALA A 241 -14.60 -16.13 -1.05
N LEU A 242 -15.79 -16.65 -0.80
CA LEU A 242 -16.45 -16.48 0.50
C LEU A 242 -15.97 -17.59 1.45
N PRO A 243 -15.86 -17.32 2.76
CA PRO A 243 -15.52 -18.35 3.73
C PRO A 243 -16.60 -19.43 3.71
N LEU A 244 -16.27 -20.59 3.14
CA LEU A 244 -17.16 -21.75 3.13
C LEU A 244 -17.10 -22.46 4.49
N PRO A 245 -18.21 -23.09 4.94
CA PRO A 245 -18.21 -23.89 6.17
C PRO A 245 -17.10 -24.95 6.13
N VAL A 246 -16.47 -25.18 7.29
CA VAL A 246 -15.42 -26.18 7.45
C VAL A 246 -16.01 -27.55 7.14
N ASP A 247 -15.71 -28.08 5.95
CA ASP A 247 -15.88 -29.52 5.72
C ASP A 247 -14.68 -30.22 6.35
N VAL A 248 -14.95 -30.98 7.41
CA VAL A 248 -13.96 -31.77 8.16
C VAL A 248 -13.65 -33.08 7.42
N SER A 249 -14.35 -33.36 6.31
CA SER A 249 -14.07 -34.54 5.50
C SER A 249 -12.73 -34.40 4.77
N ASP A 250 -11.79 -35.28 5.12
CA ASP A 250 -10.56 -35.51 4.36
C ASP A 250 -10.83 -36.23 3.02
N ASP A 251 -12.09 -36.59 2.71
CA ASP A 251 -12.47 -37.28 1.49
C ASP A 251 -12.48 -36.34 0.28
N ARG A 252 -11.28 -36.08 -0.24
CA ARG A 252 -11.02 -35.31 -1.45
C ARG A 252 -10.70 -36.27 -2.59
N PRO A 253 -11.67 -36.62 -3.46
CA PRO A 253 -11.47 -37.62 -4.52
C PRO A 253 -10.40 -37.20 -5.54
N TRP A 254 -10.18 -35.90 -5.72
CA TRP A 254 -9.22 -35.39 -6.67
C TRP A 254 -7.92 -35.02 -5.97
N LEU A 255 -6.79 -35.46 -6.54
CA LEU A 255 -5.48 -35.01 -6.11
C LEU A 255 -5.23 -33.56 -6.57
N LEU A 256 -5.52 -33.26 -7.83
CA LEU A 256 -5.25 -31.97 -8.46
C LEU A 256 -6.42 -31.50 -9.33
N ILE A 257 -6.83 -30.25 -9.19
CA ILE A 257 -7.80 -29.60 -10.09
C ILE A 257 -7.20 -28.35 -10.72
N SER A 258 -7.41 -28.16 -12.02
CA SER A 258 -7.28 -26.86 -12.69
C SER A 258 -8.66 -26.39 -13.11
N ALA A 259 -9.04 -25.16 -12.75
CA ALA A 259 -10.36 -24.59 -13.06
C ALA A 259 -10.29 -23.14 -13.56
N GLN A 260 -9.10 -22.66 -13.91
CA GLN A 260 -8.90 -21.31 -14.43
C GLN A 260 -9.36 -21.23 -15.88
N VAL A 261 -10.10 -20.18 -16.22
CA VAL A 261 -10.64 -19.98 -17.58
C VAL A 261 -9.72 -19.16 -18.48
N ASN A 262 -8.77 -18.42 -17.91
CA ASN A 262 -7.90 -17.48 -18.63
C ASN A 262 -6.45 -17.99 -18.73
N ILE A 263 -6.26 -19.28 -18.99
CA ILE A 263 -4.94 -19.89 -19.20
C ILE A 263 -4.58 -19.81 -20.69
N HIS A 264 -3.32 -19.50 -21.00
CA HIS A 264 -2.81 -19.58 -22.38
C HIS A 264 -2.92 -21.01 -22.94
N GLN A 265 -3.29 -21.15 -24.21
CA GLN A 265 -3.64 -22.44 -24.81
C GLN A 265 -2.53 -23.50 -24.66
N GLU A 266 -1.26 -23.09 -24.72
CA GLU A 266 -0.12 -24.01 -24.56
C GLU A 266 -0.09 -24.68 -23.18
N TYR A 267 -0.22 -23.91 -22.09
CA TYR A 267 -0.26 -24.48 -20.74
C TYR A 267 -1.53 -25.32 -20.52
N LEU A 268 -2.65 -24.90 -21.11
CA LEU A 268 -3.89 -25.66 -21.04
C LEU A 268 -3.75 -27.03 -21.70
N ASN A 269 -3.17 -27.09 -22.91
CA ASN A 269 -2.90 -28.36 -23.59
C ASN A 269 -1.96 -29.25 -22.77
N GLN A 270 -0.94 -28.69 -22.12
CA GLN A 270 -0.04 -29.45 -21.24
C GLN A 270 -0.79 -30.03 -20.03
N LEU A 271 -1.63 -29.23 -19.35
CA LEU A 271 -2.46 -29.70 -18.24
C LEU A 271 -3.41 -30.82 -18.67
N GLU A 272 -4.04 -30.69 -19.84
CA GLU A 272 -4.94 -31.71 -20.38
C GLU A 272 -4.20 -33.00 -20.69
N ASN A 273 -2.99 -32.92 -21.27
CA ASN A 273 -2.16 -34.10 -21.51
C ASN A 273 -1.78 -34.83 -20.21
N VAL A 274 -1.46 -34.10 -19.14
CA VAL A 274 -1.20 -34.70 -17.82
C VAL A 274 -2.47 -35.31 -17.25
N ALA A 275 -3.62 -34.64 -17.37
CA ALA A 275 -4.90 -35.16 -16.88
C ALA A 275 -5.33 -36.43 -17.63
N MET A 276 -5.03 -36.56 -18.93
CA MET A 276 -5.28 -37.79 -19.70
C MET A 276 -4.45 -38.98 -19.22
N GLN A 277 -3.26 -38.74 -18.65
CA GLN A 277 -2.43 -39.79 -18.06
C GLN A 277 -2.98 -40.26 -16.70
N GLU A 278 -3.62 -39.36 -15.95
CA GLU A 278 -4.11 -39.61 -14.59
C GLU A 278 -5.61 -39.22 -14.40
N PRO A 279 -6.54 -39.77 -15.21
CA PRO A 279 -7.92 -39.29 -15.30
C PRO A 279 -8.77 -39.56 -14.06
N SER A 280 -8.32 -40.46 -13.17
CA SER A 280 -9.01 -40.77 -11.91
C SER A 280 -8.60 -39.86 -10.75
N LYS A 281 -7.54 -39.06 -10.90
CA LYS A 281 -6.96 -38.24 -9.83
C LYS A 281 -6.77 -36.77 -10.20
N MET A 282 -6.82 -36.41 -11.48
CA MET A 282 -6.67 -35.03 -11.94
C MET A 282 -7.88 -34.58 -12.77
N LEU A 283 -8.36 -33.36 -12.53
CA LEU A 283 -9.46 -32.76 -13.28
C LEU A 283 -9.03 -31.41 -13.87
N VAL A 284 -9.25 -31.22 -15.16
CA VAL A 284 -9.03 -29.93 -15.85
C VAL A 284 -10.38 -29.46 -16.35
N LEU A 285 -10.84 -28.35 -15.79
CA LEU A 285 -12.15 -27.78 -16.07
C LEU A 285 -12.01 -26.49 -16.87
N ARG A 286 -12.87 -26.35 -17.88
CA ARG A 286 -12.99 -25.19 -18.76
C ARG A 286 -14.20 -24.33 -18.40
N SER A 287 -14.29 -23.21 -19.10
CA SER A 287 -15.51 -22.42 -19.19
C SER A 287 -16.62 -23.23 -19.87
N CYS A 288 -17.85 -23.18 -19.34
CA CYS A 288 -19.00 -23.87 -19.95
C CYS A 288 -19.58 -23.04 -21.11
N GLY A 289 -19.68 -23.63 -22.30
CA GLY A 289 -20.29 -23.01 -23.49
C GLY A 289 -19.46 -21.92 -24.17
N GLU A 290 -19.90 -21.50 -25.36
CA GLU A 290 -19.22 -20.50 -26.21
C GLU A 290 -19.70 -19.05 -25.98
N LEU A 291 -20.90 -18.84 -25.44
CA LEU A 291 -21.56 -17.54 -25.32
C LEU A 291 -21.92 -17.26 -23.85
N ALA A 292 -21.23 -16.28 -23.27
CA ALA A 292 -21.43 -15.75 -21.91
C ALA A 292 -21.44 -16.84 -20.81
N ALA A 293 -20.29 -17.45 -20.58
CA ALA A 293 -20.14 -18.48 -19.57
C ALA A 293 -20.47 -17.97 -18.16
N ASN A 294 -21.34 -18.72 -17.48
CA ASN A 294 -21.65 -18.49 -16.07
C ASN A 294 -20.37 -18.67 -15.24
N ALA A 295 -19.92 -17.59 -14.58
CA ALA A 295 -18.70 -17.59 -13.77
C ALA A 295 -18.74 -18.63 -12.62
N SER A 296 -19.92 -19.04 -12.19
CA SER A 296 -20.14 -20.06 -11.15
C SER A 296 -20.16 -21.50 -11.68
N GLN A 297 -19.90 -21.72 -12.97
CA GLN A 297 -19.89 -23.04 -13.59
C GLN A 297 -18.59 -23.33 -14.30
N ARG A 298 -18.17 -24.59 -14.27
CA ARG A 298 -17.00 -25.12 -14.96
C ARG A 298 -17.33 -26.46 -15.56
N CYS A 299 -16.77 -26.79 -16.72
CA CYS A 299 -17.16 -27.96 -17.50
C CYS A 299 -15.98 -28.80 -17.97
N ILE A 300 -16.21 -30.11 -18.08
CA ILE A 300 -15.42 -31.02 -18.91
C ILE A 300 -16.38 -31.70 -19.88
N SER A 301 -16.21 -31.45 -21.17
CA SER A 301 -17.20 -31.88 -22.18
C SER A 301 -18.62 -31.40 -21.80
N GLU A 302 -19.56 -32.31 -21.53
CA GLU A 302 -20.95 -32.03 -21.15
C GLU A 302 -21.17 -31.98 -19.62
N ASP A 303 -20.20 -32.41 -18.81
CA ASP A 303 -20.34 -32.48 -17.36
C ASP A 303 -20.11 -31.11 -16.71
N VAL A 304 -21.11 -30.64 -15.97
CA VAL A 304 -21.10 -29.32 -15.31
C VAL A 304 -20.76 -29.45 -13.82
N TYR A 305 -19.85 -28.60 -13.35
CA TYR A 305 -19.42 -28.49 -11.96
C TYR A 305 -19.67 -27.10 -11.41
N HIS A 306 -20.12 -27.04 -10.16
CA HIS A 306 -20.31 -25.78 -9.44
C HIS A 306 -18.98 -25.21 -8.95
N TYR A 307 -18.72 -23.96 -9.30
CA TYR A 307 -17.51 -23.22 -8.97
C TYR A 307 -17.83 -22.11 -7.95
N PRO A 308 -16.99 -21.88 -6.93
CA PRO A 308 -15.72 -22.55 -6.62
C PRO A 308 -15.87 -23.82 -5.76
N GLU A 309 -17.08 -24.31 -5.52
CA GLU A 309 -17.35 -25.43 -4.61
C GLU A 309 -16.58 -26.71 -4.95
N ILE A 310 -16.40 -27.02 -6.24
CA ILE A 310 -15.64 -28.17 -6.73
C ILE A 310 -14.19 -28.18 -6.23
N LEU A 311 -13.59 -27.01 -5.97
CA LEU A 311 -12.21 -26.90 -5.47
C LEU A 311 -12.07 -27.53 -4.07
N ARG A 312 -13.15 -27.62 -3.28
CA ARG A 312 -13.13 -28.29 -1.97
C ARG A 312 -12.91 -29.80 -2.08
N ARG A 313 -13.21 -30.40 -3.24
CA ARG A 313 -13.06 -31.84 -3.48
C ARG A 313 -11.65 -32.23 -3.94
N ALA A 314 -10.71 -31.30 -3.92
CA ALA A 314 -9.33 -31.49 -4.38
C ALA A 314 -8.31 -31.19 -3.28
N HIS A 315 -7.22 -31.95 -3.21
CA HIS A 315 -6.11 -31.59 -2.31
C HIS A 315 -5.33 -30.39 -2.84
N PHE A 316 -5.06 -30.34 -4.14
CA PHE A 316 -4.27 -29.30 -4.79
C PHE A 316 -5.06 -28.60 -5.90
N CYS A 317 -4.80 -27.30 -6.06
CA CYS A 317 -5.40 -26.49 -7.13
C CYS A 317 -4.30 -25.82 -7.93
N ALA A 318 -4.29 -26.04 -9.23
CA ALA A 318 -3.36 -25.37 -10.13
C ALA A 318 -3.69 -23.88 -10.22
N VAL A 319 -2.68 -23.04 -10.06
CA VAL A 319 -2.73 -21.59 -10.25
C VAL A 319 -1.65 -21.24 -11.26
N VAL A 320 -1.98 -21.41 -12.54
CA VAL A 320 -1.09 -21.21 -13.68
C VAL A 320 -1.20 -19.78 -14.19
N ARG A 321 -0.09 -19.22 -14.65
CA ARG A 321 -0.05 -17.91 -15.32
C ARG A 321 -1.15 -17.76 -16.39
N GLY A 322 -1.82 -16.61 -16.35
CA GLY A 322 -2.76 -16.16 -17.37
C GLY A 322 -2.23 -14.94 -18.11
N ALA A 323 -3.09 -14.29 -18.91
CA ALA A 323 -2.74 -13.03 -19.59
C ALA A 323 -2.39 -11.92 -18.57
N ARG A 324 -3.14 -11.85 -17.46
CA ARG A 324 -2.74 -11.11 -16.26
C ARG A 324 -2.10 -12.08 -15.27
N LEU A 325 -1.05 -11.63 -14.59
CA LEU A 325 -0.38 -12.43 -13.56
C LEU A 325 -1.24 -12.60 -12.31
N SER A 326 -1.99 -11.58 -11.89
CA SER A 326 -2.97 -11.70 -10.82
C SER A 326 -4.23 -12.42 -11.28
N GLN A 327 -4.67 -13.38 -10.48
CA GLN A 327 -5.86 -14.17 -10.76
C GLN A 327 -6.65 -14.46 -9.48
N PRO A 328 -8.00 -14.48 -9.57
CA PRO A 328 -8.85 -14.79 -8.43
C PRO A 328 -8.67 -16.24 -7.94
N ALA A 329 -8.19 -17.13 -8.81
CA ALA A 329 -8.00 -18.55 -8.54
C ALA A 329 -7.10 -18.83 -7.33
N LEU A 330 -6.14 -17.94 -7.02
CA LEU A 330 -5.32 -18.06 -5.82
C LEU A 330 -6.17 -17.95 -4.54
N LEU A 331 -7.03 -16.93 -4.46
CA LEU A 331 -7.91 -16.73 -3.30
C LEU A 331 -9.00 -17.81 -3.25
N GLU A 332 -9.57 -18.17 -4.39
CA GLU A 332 -10.63 -19.18 -4.49
C GLU A 332 -10.13 -20.57 -4.09
N ALA A 333 -8.88 -20.92 -4.44
CA ALA A 333 -8.24 -22.14 -3.96
C ALA A 333 -8.07 -22.11 -2.43
N LEU A 334 -7.51 -21.03 -1.89
CA LEU A 334 -7.30 -20.90 -0.44
C LEU A 334 -8.63 -20.91 0.35
N SER A 335 -9.66 -20.22 -0.14
CA SER A 335 -10.97 -20.17 0.50
C SER A 335 -11.67 -21.54 0.51
N ALA A 336 -11.41 -22.37 -0.51
CA ALA A 336 -11.88 -23.75 -0.58
C ALA A 336 -11.00 -24.73 0.25
N GLY A 337 -9.93 -24.25 0.88
CA GLY A 337 -8.94 -25.11 1.52
C GLY A 337 -8.25 -26.05 0.52
N CYS A 338 -8.05 -25.61 -0.72
CA CYS A 338 -7.31 -26.33 -1.73
C CYS A 338 -5.89 -25.76 -1.79
N ILE A 339 -4.86 -26.60 -1.70
CA ILE A 339 -3.47 -26.15 -1.63
C ILE A 339 -3.05 -25.60 -3.00
N PRO A 340 -2.69 -24.31 -3.12
CA PRO A 340 -2.30 -23.76 -4.41
C PRO A 340 -0.97 -24.34 -4.91
N VAL A 341 -0.95 -24.73 -6.19
CA VAL A 341 0.27 -25.05 -6.94
C VAL A 341 0.47 -23.92 -7.94
N VAL A 342 1.33 -22.98 -7.58
CA VAL A 342 1.58 -21.76 -8.34
C VAL A 342 2.60 -22.05 -9.44
N VAL A 343 2.19 -21.81 -10.68
CA VAL A 343 3.00 -21.96 -11.90
C VAL A 343 3.04 -20.62 -12.61
N ALA A 344 3.82 -19.70 -12.05
CA ALA A 344 4.00 -18.33 -12.53
C ALA A 344 5.34 -17.79 -12.02
N ASP A 345 6.39 -17.84 -12.84
CA ASP A 345 7.78 -17.71 -12.38
C ASP A 345 8.10 -16.29 -11.88
N THR A 346 7.54 -15.28 -12.53
CA THR A 346 7.81 -13.88 -12.24
C THR A 346 6.80 -13.25 -11.29
N ALA A 347 5.74 -13.96 -10.89
CA ALA A 347 4.66 -13.38 -10.11
C ALA A 347 5.08 -13.08 -8.66
N ILE A 348 4.74 -11.89 -8.17
CA ILE A 348 4.93 -11.53 -6.77
C ILE A 348 3.67 -11.88 -5.96
N MET A 349 3.84 -12.75 -4.96
CA MET A 349 2.71 -13.21 -4.16
C MET A 349 2.14 -12.10 -3.26
N PRO A 350 0.84 -12.16 -2.92
CA PRO A 350 0.22 -11.17 -2.04
C PRO A 350 0.92 -11.08 -0.69
N PHE A 351 1.29 -9.87 -0.26
CA PHE A 351 1.99 -9.57 0.97
C PHE A 351 3.29 -10.40 1.16
N GLN A 352 3.96 -10.78 0.07
CA GLN A 352 5.17 -11.63 0.07
C GLN A 352 6.31 -11.12 0.97
N GLU A 353 6.33 -9.83 1.28
CA GLU A 353 7.34 -9.26 2.18
C GLU A 353 7.17 -9.68 3.65
N VAL A 354 5.95 -10.02 4.07
CA VAL A 354 5.63 -10.44 5.44
C VAL A 354 5.09 -11.87 5.52
N ILE A 355 4.49 -12.41 4.46
CA ILE A 355 3.96 -13.79 4.40
C ILE A 355 4.98 -14.75 3.77
N ASP A 356 5.31 -15.84 4.49
CA ASP A 356 6.09 -16.96 3.95
C ASP A 356 5.22 -17.91 3.15
N TRP A 357 5.11 -17.61 1.86
CA TRP A 357 4.34 -18.41 0.92
C TRP A 357 4.82 -19.85 0.74
N LYS A 358 6.07 -20.19 1.13
CA LYS A 358 6.52 -21.60 1.09
C LYS A 358 5.80 -22.48 2.11
N ARG A 359 5.13 -21.88 3.09
CA ARG A 359 4.28 -22.57 4.07
C ARG A 359 2.82 -22.65 3.63
N VAL A 360 2.45 -21.95 2.56
CA VAL A 360 1.06 -21.82 2.09
C VAL A 360 0.83 -22.57 0.78
N ALA A 361 1.79 -22.50 -0.14
CA ALA A 361 1.65 -22.98 -1.50
C ALA A 361 2.89 -23.77 -1.96
N ILE A 362 2.70 -24.52 -3.04
CA ILE A 362 3.77 -25.17 -3.79
C ILE A 362 4.08 -24.30 -5.00
N PHE A 363 5.37 -24.07 -5.26
CA PHE A 363 5.84 -23.36 -6.45
C PHE A 363 6.46 -24.37 -7.40
N LEU A 364 6.04 -24.32 -8.66
CA LEU A 364 6.54 -25.15 -9.74
C LEU A 364 6.95 -24.23 -10.89
N PRO A 365 8.18 -24.38 -11.45
CA PRO A 365 8.58 -23.61 -12.62
C PRO A 365 7.62 -23.81 -13.80
N GLU A 366 7.41 -22.77 -14.61
CA GLU A 366 6.56 -22.87 -15.79
C GLU A 366 7.03 -23.95 -16.78
N SER A 367 8.35 -24.17 -16.88
CA SER A 367 8.96 -25.23 -17.70
C SER A 367 8.61 -26.64 -17.25
N ASP A 368 8.24 -26.81 -15.98
CA ASP A 368 8.06 -28.10 -15.34
C ASP A 368 6.57 -28.47 -15.22
N LEU A 369 5.67 -27.71 -15.86
CA LEU A 369 4.22 -27.91 -15.79
C LEU A 369 3.80 -29.34 -16.17
N SER A 370 4.47 -29.98 -17.13
CA SER A 370 4.20 -31.38 -17.50
C SER A 370 4.47 -32.39 -16.37
N SER A 371 5.24 -31.99 -15.35
CA SER A 371 5.56 -32.80 -14.16
C SER A 371 4.72 -32.42 -12.93
N ILE A 372 3.71 -31.56 -13.09
CA ILE A 372 2.90 -31.06 -11.97
C ILE A 372 2.29 -32.18 -11.13
N PHE A 373 1.81 -33.25 -11.78
CA PHE A 373 1.18 -34.37 -11.09
C PHE A 373 2.18 -35.14 -10.21
N SER A 374 3.33 -35.54 -10.76
CA SER A 374 4.35 -36.26 -10.00
C SER A 374 4.90 -35.41 -8.85
N LYS A 375 4.99 -34.09 -9.05
CA LYS A 375 5.37 -33.16 -8.00
C LYS A 375 4.38 -33.20 -6.83
N VAL A 376 3.08 -33.06 -7.07
CA VAL A 376 2.08 -33.05 -5.98
C VAL A 376 1.90 -34.43 -5.34
N GLU A 377 2.06 -35.50 -6.12
CA GLU A 377 1.97 -36.87 -5.61
C GLU A 377 3.10 -37.18 -4.61
N SER A 378 4.30 -36.67 -4.87
CA SER A 378 5.47 -36.82 -3.98
C SER A 378 5.33 -36.16 -2.60
N ILE A 379 4.37 -35.24 -2.43
CA ILE A 379 4.19 -34.50 -1.18
C ILE A 379 3.51 -35.41 -0.15
N SER A 380 4.15 -35.58 1.01
CA SER A 380 3.65 -36.43 2.08
C SER A 380 2.31 -35.93 2.64
N PRO A 381 1.43 -36.82 3.15
CA PRO A 381 0.15 -36.43 3.75
C PRO A 381 0.31 -35.44 4.92
N GLN A 382 1.38 -35.57 5.72
CA GLN A 382 1.68 -34.61 6.78
C GLN A 382 1.93 -33.22 6.22
N ARG A 383 2.77 -33.12 5.18
CA ARG A 383 3.08 -31.83 4.57
C ARG A 383 1.85 -31.20 3.91
N ARG A 384 0.95 -32.02 3.33
CA ARG A 384 -0.33 -31.55 2.79
C ARG A 384 -1.18 -30.89 3.87
N ARG A 385 -1.33 -31.52 5.05
CA ARG A 385 -2.06 -30.93 6.18
C ARG A 385 -1.44 -29.61 6.64
N GLU A 386 -0.12 -29.55 6.78
CA GLU A 386 0.58 -28.31 7.17
C GLU A 386 0.30 -27.15 6.19
N LEU A 387 0.39 -27.41 4.88
CA LEU A 387 0.12 -26.40 3.84
C LEU A 387 -1.35 -25.96 3.86
N HIS A 388 -2.26 -26.92 3.98
CA HIS A 388 -3.69 -26.69 4.04
C HIS A 388 -4.07 -25.80 5.24
N ASP A 389 -3.63 -26.16 6.44
CA ASP A 389 -3.97 -25.45 7.67
C ASP A 389 -3.36 -24.04 7.69
N GLN A 390 -2.10 -23.92 7.25
CA GLN A 390 -1.45 -22.62 7.12
C GLN A 390 -2.14 -21.75 6.06
N GLY A 391 -2.49 -22.31 4.91
CA GLY A 391 -3.15 -21.57 3.83
C GLY A 391 -4.52 -21.05 4.23
N ARG A 392 -5.32 -21.87 4.92
CA ARG A 392 -6.60 -21.45 5.49
C ARG A 392 -6.43 -20.32 6.50
N TRP A 393 -5.48 -20.47 7.43
CA TRP A 393 -5.24 -19.44 8.45
C TRP A 393 -4.81 -18.11 7.81
N ILE A 394 -3.84 -18.14 6.89
CA ILE A 394 -3.39 -16.93 6.17
C ILE A 394 -4.55 -16.26 5.44
N TYR A 395 -5.38 -17.06 4.76
CA TYR A 395 -6.54 -16.57 4.04
C TYR A 395 -7.52 -15.85 4.97
N GLU A 396 -7.94 -16.52 6.05
CA GLU A 396 -8.88 -15.96 7.04
C GLU A 396 -8.33 -14.69 7.70
N GLN A 397 -7.03 -14.67 8.03
CA GLN A 397 -6.41 -13.56 8.73
C GLN A 397 -6.23 -12.32 7.85
N TYR A 398 -5.79 -12.49 6.60
CA TYR A 398 -5.26 -11.39 5.79
C TYR A 398 -5.98 -11.17 4.44
N LEU A 399 -6.62 -12.21 3.88
CA LEU A 399 -7.06 -12.19 2.47
C LEU A 399 -8.57 -12.35 2.26
N SER A 400 -9.31 -12.74 3.30
CA SER A 400 -10.72 -13.16 3.24
C SER A 400 -11.75 -12.05 2.93
N SER A 401 -11.34 -10.79 2.97
CA SER A 401 -12.18 -9.65 2.60
C SER A 401 -11.35 -8.44 2.24
N LEU A 402 -11.97 -7.47 1.58
CA LEU A 402 -11.36 -6.17 1.27
C LEU A 402 -10.94 -5.42 2.53
N ALA A 403 -11.71 -5.56 3.62
CA ALA A 403 -11.33 -5.03 4.93
C ALA A 403 -10.00 -5.63 5.42
N LYS A 404 -9.84 -6.96 5.33
CA LYS A 404 -8.59 -7.62 5.71
C LYS A 404 -7.43 -7.20 4.82
N ILE A 405 -7.64 -7.12 3.51
CA ILE A 405 -6.62 -6.71 2.53
C ILE A 405 -6.17 -5.27 2.79
N GLY A 406 -7.11 -4.33 2.94
CA GLY A 406 -6.81 -2.93 3.20
C GLY A 406 -6.11 -2.70 4.53
N LEU A 407 -6.60 -3.30 5.61
CA LEU A 407 -5.98 -3.16 6.93
C LEU A 407 -4.62 -3.84 7.01
N THR A 408 -4.41 -4.96 6.30
CA THR A 408 -3.10 -5.61 6.20
C THR A 408 -2.10 -4.74 5.46
N THR A 409 -2.52 -4.11 4.35
CA THR A 409 -1.72 -3.14 3.61
C THR A 409 -1.25 -2.00 4.51
N LEU A 410 -2.17 -1.38 5.27
CA LEU A 410 -1.84 -0.31 6.21
C LEU A 410 -0.93 -0.78 7.35
N ALA A 411 -1.14 -2.00 7.83
CA ALA A 411 -0.29 -2.57 8.86
C ALA A 411 1.14 -2.76 8.36
N ILE A 412 1.34 -3.22 7.11
CA ILE A 412 2.68 -3.31 6.50
C ILE A 412 3.34 -1.92 6.42
N ILE A 413 2.60 -0.89 6.02
CA ILE A 413 3.10 0.49 5.99
C ILE A 413 3.48 0.95 7.41
N GLU A 414 2.63 0.69 8.41
CA GLU A 414 2.90 1.00 9.82
C GLU A 414 4.20 0.34 10.31
N ASP A 415 4.42 -0.94 9.99
CA ASP A 415 5.62 -1.70 10.33
C ASP A 415 6.90 -1.11 9.71
N ARG A 416 6.82 -0.54 8.49
CA ARG A 416 7.93 0.11 7.78
C ARG A 416 8.28 1.48 8.37
N ILE A 417 7.27 2.23 8.82
CA ILE A 417 7.43 3.59 9.38
C ILE A 417 7.85 3.54 10.85
N PHE A 418 7.15 2.75 11.66
CA PHE A 418 7.30 2.71 13.10
C PHE A 418 8.08 1.48 13.53
N THR A 419 9.39 1.47 13.22
CA THR A 419 10.26 0.29 13.37
C THR A 419 10.39 -0.25 14.80
N HIS A 420 9.97 0.53 15.80
CA HIS A 420 10.02 0.15 17.21
C HIS A 420 8.86 -0.75 17.65
N ASN A 421 7.76 -0.76 16.88
CA ASN A 421 6.56 -1.58 17.13
C ASN A 421 6.33 -2.62 16.03
N THR A 422 7.33 -2.86 15.17
CA THR A 422 7.22 -3.76 14.03
C THR A 422 6.90 -5.18 14.48
N ARG A 423 5.92 -5.78 13.82
CA ARG A 423 5.63 -7.21 13.96
C ARG A 423 6.79 -8.05 13.42
N ASN A 424 7.16 -9.06 14.19
CA ASN A 424 8.19 -9.99 13.77
C ASN A 424 7.63 -11.03 12.79
N TYR A 425 8.51 -11.87 12.26
CA TYR A 425 8.14 -12.94 11.32
C TYR A 425 7.01 -13.85 11.84
N TYR A 426 7.03 -14.19 13.13
CA TYR A 426 6.08 -15.11 13.74
C TYR A 426 4.70 -14.49 13.90
N ASP A 427 4.62 -13.19 14.22
CA ASP A 427 3.36 -12.45 14.30
C ASP A 427 2.57 -12.49 12.98
N TRP A 428 3.28 -12.57 11.86
CA TRP A 428 2.72 -12.66 10.51
C TRP A 428 2.46 -14.10 10.03
N ASN A 429 3.19 -15.08 10.54
CA ASN A 429 3.22 -16.43 9.95
C ASN A 429 2.84 -17.56 10.90
N MET A 430 2.53 -17.30 12.17
CA MET A 430 2.13 -18.34 13.11
C MET A 430 0.77 -18.04 13.71
N ALA A 431 -0.15 -19.00 13.58
CA ALA A 431 -1.40 -18.96 14.31
C ALA A 431 -1.13 -19.01 15.83
N PRO A 432 -1.94 -18.31 16.66
CA PRO A 432 -1.72 -18.25 18.11
C PRO A 432 -1.64 -19.62 18.80
N SER A 433 -2.41 -20.60 18.32
CA SER A 433 -2.39 -21.98 18.82
C SER A 433 -1.03 -22.66 18.61
N HIS A 434 -0.32 -22.35 17.53
CA HIS A 434 1.00 -22.89 17.23
C HIS A 434 2.12 -22.13 17.94
N MET A 435 1.93 -20.84 18.27
CA MET A 435 2.89 -20.09 19.09
C MET A 435 3.04 -20.70 20.48
N ALA A 436 1.95 -21.18 21.09
CA ALA A 436 1.97 -21.78 22.42
C ALA A 436 2.83 -23.07 22.50
N SER A 437 3.03 -23.76 21.38
CA SER A 437 3.84 -24.98 21.28
C SER A 437 5.20 -24.76 20.58
N PHE A 438 5.51 -23.53 20.17
CA PHE A 438 6.72 -23.20 19.45
C PHE A 438 7.93 -23.13 20.39
N ASN A 439 8.95 -23.96 20.14
CA ASN A 439 10.22 -23.86 20.83
C ASN A 439 11.11 -22.82 20.12
N PRO A 440 11.56 -21.77 20.82
CA PRO A 440 12.33 -20.66 20.22
C PRO A 440 13.70 -21.06 19.66
N LEU A 441 14.15 -22.30 19.88
CA LEU A 441 15.38 -22.84 19.31
C LEU A 441 15.21 -23.40 17.89
N PHE A 442 13.97 -23.55 17.39
CA PHE A 442 13.74 -23.94 16.00
C PHE A 442 13.85 -22.73 15.09
N LEU A 443 14.78 -22.80 14.15
CA LEU A 443 14.92 -21.78 13.10
C LEU A 443 13.70 -21.82 12.17
N PRO A 444 13.22 -20.66 11.68
CA PRO A 444 12.15 -20.64 10.70
C PRO A 444 12.57 -21.40 9.43
N ILE A 445 11.62 -22.08 8.78
CA ILE A 445 11.85 -22.86 7.55
C ILE A 445 12.48 -21.98 6.46
N THR A 446 12.11 -20.70 6.44
CA THR A 446 12.69 -19.68 5.57
C THR A 446 13.29 -18.57 6.42
N ALA A 447 14.53 -18.18 6.14
CA ALA A 447 15.09 -16.97 6.73
C ALA A 447 14.25 -15.74 6.29
N PRO A 448 13.84 -14.84 7.20
CA PRO A 448 13.08 -13.65 6.82
C PRO A 448 13.84 -12.84 5.76
N LYS A 449 13.19 -12.57 4.63
CA LYS A 449 13.80 -11.79 3.53
C LYS A 449 14.00 -10.31 3.92
N SER A 450 13.13 -9.80 4.80
CA SER A 450 13.21 -8.45 5.39
C SER A 450 14.15 -8.52 6.59
N HIS A 451 15.41 -8.11 6.54
CA HIS A 451 15.92 -6.76 6.32
C HIS A 451 17.40 -6.82 5.89
N GLY A 452 17.79 -7.94 5.28
CA GLY A 452 19.20 -8.33 5.29
C GLY A 452 19.79 -8.25 6.71
N PHE A 453 21.09 -7.97 6.84
CA PHE A 453 21.71 -7.68 8.13
C PHE A 453 22.74 -6.56 7.99
N THR A 454 22.89 -5.78 9.07
CA THR A 454 24.03 -4.87 9.25
C THR A 454 25.13 -5.62 9.99
N ALA A 455 26.31 -5.74 9.39
CA ALA A 455 27.46 -6.32 10.07
C ALA A 455 28.11 -5.27 10.97
N VAL A 456 28.06 -5.46 12.29
CA VAL A 456 28.78 -4.62 13.26
C VAL A 456 30.09 -5.33 13.65
N ILE A 457 31.22 -4.79 13.20
CA ILE A 457 32.55 -5.40 13.40
C ILE A 457 33.32 -4.56 14.41
N LEU A 458 33.55 -5.10 15.60
CA LEU A 458 34.43 -4.50 16.60
C LEU A 458 35.89 -4.89 16.30
N THR A 459 36.77 -3.92 16.11
CA THR A 459 38.21 -4.16 15.90
C THR A 459 39.07 -3.26 16.79
N TYR A 460 40.29 -3.68 17.09
CA TYR A 460 41.24 -2.92 17.89
C TYR A 460 42.51 -2.58 17.08
N ASP A 461 43.31 -3.58 16.71
CA ASP A 461 44.49 -3.38 15.85
C ASP A 461 44.79 -4.62 14.98
N ARG A 462 43.73 -5.22 14.42
CA ARG A 462 43.81 -6.44 13.59
C ARG A 462 43.32 -6.14 12.17
N ILE A 463 44.09 -5.31 11.46
CA ILE A 463 43.68 -4.72 10.17
C ILE A 463 43.53 -5.79 9.08
N GLU A 464 44.47 -6.73 8.96
CA GLU A 464 44.40 -7.76 7.92
C GLU A 464 43.16 -8.64 8.06
N MET A 465 42.88 -9.15 9.27
CA MET A 465 41.68 -9.96 9.54
C MET A 465 40.38 -9.15 9.35
N LEU A 466 40.38 -7.86 9.72
CA LEU A 466 39.25 -6.97 9.44
C LEU A 466 38.98 -6.89 7.94
N PHE A 467 40.00 -6.67 7.13
CA PHE A 467 39.85 -6.55 5.68
C PHE A 467 39.43 -7.87 5.02
N THR A 468 39.97 -9.00 5.47
CA THR A 468 39.51 -10.33 5.04
C THR A 468 38.03 -10.55 5.36
N LEU A 469 37.60 -10.19 6.57
CA LEU A 469 36.20 -10.32 6.99
C LEU A 469 35.28 -9.42 6.16
N ILE A 470 35.67 -8.18 5.92
CA ILE A 470 34.90 -7.23 5.09
C ILE A 470 34.70 -7.77 3.68
N ASN A 471 35.76 -8.27 3.03
CA ASN A 471 35.67 -8.86 1.69
C ASN A 471 34.78 -10.10 1.63
N LYS A 472 34.81 -10.95 2.69
CA LYS A 472 33.93 -12.12 2.78
C LYS A 472 32.48 -11.73 3.02
N LEU A 473 32.21 -10.67 3.78
CA LEU A 473 30.85 -10.21 4.03
C LEU A 473 30.26 -9.47 2.83
N SER A 474 31.07 -8.72 2.07
CA SER A 474 30.57 -7.90 0.96
C SER A 474 29.91 -8.68 -0.17
N VAL A 475 30.21 -9.96 -0.31
CA VAL A 475 29.60 -10.86 -1.31
C VAL A 475 28.29 -11.50 -0.83
N VAL A 476 27.92 -11.32 0.44
CA VAL A 476 26.70 -11.91 1.00
C VAL A 476 25.47 -11.12 0.51
N PRO A 477 24.50 -11.76 -0.18
CA PRO A 477 23.36 -11.05 -0.77
C PRO A 477 22.50 -10.30 0.25
N SER A 478 22.36 -10.86 1.45
CA SER A 478 21.61 -10.28 2.56
C SER A 478 22.38 -9.20 3.33
N LEU A 479 23.64 -8.89 3.02
CA LEU A 479 24.35 -7.79 3.69
C LEU A 479 23.84 -6.43 3.16
N THR A 480 23.36 -5.58 4.07
CA THR A 480 22.88 -4.23 3.72
C THR A 480 23.97 -3.17 3.89
N LYS A 481 24.65 -3.15 5.04
CA LYS A 481 25.75 -2.22 5.34
C LYS A 481 26.72 -2.80 6.37
N ILE A 482 27.94 -2.26 6.43
CA ILE A 482 28.94 -2.63 7.44
C ILE A 482 29.22 -1.43 8.34
N ILE A 483 29.22 -1.63 9.66
CA ILE A 483 29.65 -0.65 10.65
C ILE A 483 30.90 -1.21 11.34
N VAL A 484 32.03 -0.55 11.15
CA VAL A 484 33.28 -0.91 11.81
C VAL A 484 33.45 -0.03 13.04
N LEU A 485 33.44 -0.65 14.21
CA LEU A 485 33.71 0.00 15.48
C LEU A 485 35.20 -0.08 15.77
N TRP A 486 35.87 1.05 15.61
CA TRP A 486 37.29 1.20 15.88
C TRP A 486 37.50 1.44 17.37
N ASN A 487 37.96 0.40 18.06
CA ASN A 487 38.01 0.35 19.52
C ASN A 487 39.37 0.74 20.11
N ASN A 488 40.26 1.31 19.30
CA ASN A 488 41.61 1.70 19.67
C ASN A 488 41.78 3.21 19.68
N GLN A 489 42.06 3.78 20.86
CA GLN A 489 42.12 5.23 21.05
C GLN A 489 43.51 5.81 20.84
N HIS A 490 44.53 4.94 20.84
CA HIS A 490 45.92 5.33 20.65
C HIS A 490 46.32 5.33 19.17
N LYS A 491 45.54 4.65 18.32
CA LYS A 491 45.81 4.52 16.88
C LYS A 491 44.59 4.94 16.08
N SER A 492 44.80 5.77 15.05
CA SER A 492 43.72 6.09 14.11
C SER A 492 43.42 4.89 13.19
N PRO A 493 42.15 4.70 12.75
CA PRO A 493 41.83 3.80 11.65
C PRO A 493 42.68 4.12 10.40
N PRO A 494 42.95 3.13 9.54
CA PRO A 494 43.69 3.34 8.30
C PRO A 494 43.06 4.43 7.42
N PRO A 495 43.86 5.16 6.63
CA PRO A 495 43.34 6.11 5.64
C PRO A 495 42.39 5.42 4.65
N PRO A 496 41.34 6.11 4.12
CA PRO A 496 40.34 5.52 3.22
C PRO A 496 40.90 4.73 2.03
N ALA A 497 42.06 5.14 1.50
CA ALA A 497 42.72 4.48 0.37
C ALA A 497 43.16 3.03 0.64
N HIS A 498 43.37 2.66 1.91
CA HIS A 498 43.81 1.32 2.31
C HIS A 498 42.63 0.35 2.54
N TRP A 499 41.40 0.84 2.56
CA TRP A 499 40.23 0.00 2.83
C TRP A 499 39.84 -0.80 1.57
N PRO A 500 39.26 -2.00 1.75
CA PRO A 500 38.75 -2.78 0.63
C PRO A 500 37.69 -2.01 -0.18
N ARG A 501 37.80 -2.07 -1.51
CA ARG A 501 36.79 -1.49 -2.41
C ARG A 501 35.63 -2.46 -2.56
N ILE A 502 34.53 -2.17 -1.88
CA ILE A 502 33.31 -2.98 -1.89
C ILE A 502 32.12 -2.17 -2.42
N SER A 503 31.14 -2.85 -3.02
CA SER A 503 29.93 -2.24 -3.55
C SER A 503 28.91 -1.86 -2.47
N LYS A 504 29.01 -2.46 -1.27
CA LYS A 504 28.12 -2.22 -0.14
C LYS A 504 28.61 -1.03 0.70
N PRO A 505 27.72 -0.17 1.20
CA PRO A 505 28.13 0.97 2.02
C PRO A 505 28.72 0.51 3.36
N PHE A 506 29.83 1.14 3.79
CA PHE A 506 30.38 0.94 5.13
C PHE A 506 30.74 2.25 5.80
N ARG A 507 30.68 2.27 7.14
CA ARG A 507 31.11 3.40 7.98
C ARG A 507 32.02 2.94 9.10
N VAL A 508 32.99 3.79 9.45
CA VAL A 508 33.93 3.56 10.54
C VAL A 508 33.60 4.53 11.66
N ILE A 509 33.27 4.01 12.85
CA ILE A 509 32.95 4.79 14.04
C ILE A 509 34.07 4.56 15.05
N ARG A 510 34.73 5.65 15.48
CA ARG A 510 35.70 5.59 16.58
C ARG A 510 34.94 5.58 17.91
N THR A 511 35.28 4.64 18.77
CA THR A 511 34.68 4.60 20.12
C THR A 511 35.41 5.57 21.04
N THR A 512 34.82 5.94 22.17
CA THR A 512 35.45 6.85 23.15
C THR A 512 36.33 6.12 24.17
N SER A 513 36.11 4.81 24.38
CA SER A 513 36.86 3.97 25.31
C SER A 513 36.92 2.53 24.81
N ASN A 514 37.96 1.77 25.15
CA ASN A 514 38.08 0.36 24.76
C ASN A 514 37.16 -0.51 25.64
N LYS A 515 35.94 -0.79 25.18
CA LYS A 515 34.95 -1.61 25.88
C LYS A 515 34.35 -2.66 24.96
N LEU A 516 34.18 -3.87 25.47
CA LEU A 516 33.50 -4.95 24.73
C LEU A 516 32.01 -4.62 24.50
N SER A 517 31.40 -3.87 25.41
CA SER A 517 30.01 -3.40 25.30
C SER A 517 29.78 -2.41 24.16
N ASN A 518 30.83 -1.82 23.57
CA ASN A 518 30.69 -0.93 22.42
C ASN A 518 30.05 -1.61 21.21
N ARG A 519 30.05 -2.95 21.14
CA ARG A 519 29.32 -3.73 20.13
C ARG A 519 27.81 -3.47 20.14
N PHE A 520 27.26 -2.95 21.25
CA PHE A 520 25.86 -2.56 21.39
C PHE A 520 25.72 -1.06 21.12
N VAL A 521 25.85 -0.68 19.85
CA VAL A 521 25.70 0.72 19.41
C VAL A 521 24.22 1.10 19.45
N LYS A 522 23.87 2.19 20.12
CA LYS A 522 22.54 2.81 19.98
C LYS A 522 22.45 3.42 18.58
N CYS A 523 21.69 2.78 17.69
CA CYS A 523 21.31 3.39 16.42
C CYS A 523 20.26 4.47 16.72
N TYR A 524 20.62 5.73 16.54
CA TYR A 524 19.66 6.84 16.44
C TYR A 524 19.21 6.99 14.98
#